data_AF-A0A0A8JKJ0-F1
#
_entry.id   AF-A0A0A8JKJ0-F1
#
_cell.length_a   1.000
_cell.length_b   1.000
_cell.length_c   1.000
_cell.angle_alpha   90.00
_cell.angle_beta   90.00
_cell.angle_gamma   90.00
#
_symmetry.space_group_name_H-M   'P 1'
#
loop_
_entity.id
_entity.type
_entity.pdbx_description
1 polymer ?
#
loop_
_entity_poly.entity_id
_entity_poly.type
_entity_poly.pdbx_seq_one_letter_code
_entity_poly.pdbx_strand_id
1 'polypeptide(L)'
;MERSVFWLCGKGGVIHDPVVHNIKPVVLESYVDYVEDDFLLPARVQANLDTARVLRLNDVVTESEYERSAFYQEFMEPKGNYHEMGVYLVSGNQLVGGISFTAGRRNPFENEMILESVEVISYYVSMKLQTFLQRDPLERLELTPEYCTHCRRPLIRNRTRAQSTSSLPSLSL
;
A
#
# COMPACT_ATOMS: atom_id res chain seq x y z
N MET A 1 17.28 10.28 4.28
CA MET A 1 15.91 10.58 4.75
C MET A 1 15.04 9.44 4.27
N GLU A 2 14.34 8.77 5.18
CA GLU A 2 13.52 7.60 4.86
C GLU A 2 12.28 8.03 4.08
N ARG A 3 11.86 7.18 3.14
CA ARG A 3 10.76 7.43 2.21
C ARG A 3 9.76 6.30 2.36
N SER A 4 8.48 6.63 2.42
CA SER A 4 7.45 5.60 2.47
C SER A 4 6.22 5.95 1.67
N VAL A 5 5.52 4.90 1.24
CA VAL A 5 4.23 5.03 0.59
C VAL A 5 3.27 4.04 1.22
N PHE A 6 2.08 4.51 1.56
CA PHE A 6 0.95 3.68 1.93
C PHE A 6 0.04 3.50 0.70
N TRP A 7 -0.49 2.30 0.53
CA TRP A 7 -1.45 1.94 -0.51
C TRP A 7 -2.65 1.23 0.11
N LEU A 8 -3.81 1.44 -0.47
CA LEU A 8 -4.95 0.55 -0.28
C LEU A 8 -4.86 -0.61 -1.27
N CYS A 9 -5.30 -1.80 -0.86
CA CYS A 9 -5.31 -2.97 -1.73
C CYS A 9 -6.73 -3.42 -2.03
N GLY A 10 -7.02 -3.54 -3.32
CA GLY A 10 -8.22 -4.14 -3.86
C GLY A 10 -8.10 -5.66 -3.99
N LYS A 11 -9.06 -6.26 -4.67
CA LYS A 11 -9.03 -7.70 -4.98
C LYS A 11 -7.84 -8.02 -5.88
N GLY A 12 -7.21 -9.17 -5.67
CA GLY A 12 -6.06 -9.62 -6.47
C GLY A 12 -4.76 -8.86 -6.22
N GLY A 13 -4.69 -8.03 -5.15
CA GLY A 13 -3.48 -7.29 -4.82
C GLY A 13 -3.27 -6.01 -5.64
N VAL A 14 -4.30 -5.55 -6.37
CA VAL A 14 -4.27 -4.25 -7.07
C VAL A 14 -4.14 -3.14 -6.04
N ILE A 15 -3.21 -2.21 -6.28
CA ILE A 15 -2.93 -1.09 -5.38
C ILE A 15 -3.69 0.18 -5.79
N HIS A 16 -4.10 0.98 -4.79
CA HIS A 16 -4.94 2.17 -4.94
C HIS A 16 -4.51 3.29 -3.98
N ASP A 17 -4.89 4.53 -4.31
CA ASP A 17 -4.83 5.70 -3.43
C ASP A 17 -3.52 5.88 -2.64
N PRO A 18 -2.38 6.05 -3.33
CA PRO A 18 -1.08 6.17 -2.70
C PRO A 18 -1.01 7.41 -1.80
N VAL A 19 -0.55 7.21 -0.56
CA VAL A 19 -0.24 8.29 0.38
C VAL A 19 1.25 8.26 0.68
N VAL A 20 1.96 9.30 0.24
CA VAL A 20 3.42 9.33 0.29
C VAL A 20 3.97 10.16 1.45
N HIS A 21 5.15 9.77 1.94
CA HIS A 21 5.96 10.51 2.89
C HIS A 21 7.39 10.67 2.37
N ASN A 22 7.90 11.91 2.33
CA ASN A 22 9.23 12.28 1.80
C ASN A 22 9.52 11.87 0.34
N ILE A 23 8.46 11.66 -0.45
CA ILE A 23 8.55 11.34 -1.88
C ILE A 23 7.90 12.48 -2.67
N LYS A 24 8.57 12.90 -3.74
CA LYS A 24 8.04 13.93 -4.64
C LYS A 24 6.95 13.33 -5.53
N PRO A 25 5.85 14.03 -5.84
CA PRO A 25 4.77 13.50 -6.69
C PRO A 25 5.25 12.91 -8.02
N VAL A 26 6.20 13.57 -8.70
CA VAL A 26 6.80 13.09 -9.96
C VAL A 26 7.40 11.68 -9.87
N VAL A 27 7.87 11.27 -8.69
CA VAL A 27 8.40 9.91 -8.49
C VAL A 27 7.28 8.88 -8.57
N LEU A 28 6.12 9.19 -7.99
CA LEU A 28 4.94 8.33 -8.04
C LEU A 28 4.32 8.29 -9.44
N GLU A 29 4.32 9.41 -10.15
CA GLU A 29 3.91 9.46 -11.57
C GLU A 29 4.78 8.53 -12.41
N SER A 30 6.10 8.58 -12.23
CA SER A 30 7.01 7.66 -12.93
C SER A 30 6.91 6.20 -12.48
N TYR A 31 6.37 5.92 -11.29
CA TYR A 31 6.27 4.54 -10.78
C TYR A 31 5.25 3.70 -11.55
N VAL A 32 4.24 4.34 -12.16
CA VAL A 32 3.22 3.64 -12.96
C VAL A 32 3.84 2.79 -14.06
N ASP A 33 4.93 3.27 -14.67
CA ASP A 33 5.64 2.56 -15.75
C ASP A 33 6.42 1.33 -15.25
N TYR A 34 6.66 1.22 -13.93
CA TYR A 34 7.48 0.19 -13.30
C TYR A 34 6.72 -0.69 -12.30
N VAL A 35 5.40 -0.49 -12.14
CA VAL A 35 4.59 -1.22 -11.16
C VAL A 35 4.66 -2.73 -11.37
N GLU A 36 4.63 -3.17 -12.63
CA GLU A 36 4.69 -4.58 -12.98
C GLU A 36 6.06 -5.19 -12.76
N ASP A 37 7.12 -4.39 -12.59
CA ASP A 37 8.49 -4.86 -12.35
C ASP A 37 8.86 -4.92 -10.86
N ASP A 38 8.05 -4.33 -9.99
CA ASP A 38 8.25 -4.29 -8.55
C ASP A 38 8.23 -5.70 -7.93
N PHE A 39 9.30 -6.09 -7.23
CA PHE A 39 9.43 -7.41 -6.60
C PHE A 39 8.55 -7.60 -5.37
N LEU A 40 8.18 -6.50 -4.70
CA LEU A 40 7.33 -6.45 -3.52
C LEU A 40 5.90 -6.02 -3.88
N LEU A 41 5.53 -6.04 -5.15
CA LEU A 41 4.14 -5.84 -5.54
C LEU A 41 3.27 -6.93 -4.87
N PRO A 42 2.13 -6.58 -4.25
CA PRO A 42 1.32 -7.56 -3.53
C PRO A 42 0.89 -8.77 -4.35
N ALA A 43 0.64 -8.58 -5.65
CA ALA A 43 0.27 -9.67 -6.55
C ALA A 43 1.40 -10.70 -6.75
N ARG A 44 2.66 -10.31 -6.56
CA ARG A 44 3.84 -11.17 -6.73
C ARG A 44 4.22 -11.92 -5.46
N VAL A 45 3.98 -11.32 -4.30
CA VAL A 45 4.36 -11.90 -3.00
C VAL A 45 3.21 -12.59 -2.28
N GLN A 46 2.05 -12.77 -2.94
CA GLN A 46 0.84 -13.28 -2.28
C GLN A 46 1.07 -14.59 -1.52
N ALA A 47 1.88 -15.50 -2.08
CA ALA A 47 2.22 -16.77 -1.43
C ALA A 47 3.05 -16.60 -0.14
N ASN A 48 3.85 -15.54 -0.04
CA ASN A 48 4.63 -15.23 1.16
C ASN A 48 3.75 -14.69 2.30
N LEU A 49 2.62 -14.05 1.96
CA LEU A 49 1.73 -13.38 2.91
C LEU A 49 0.98 -14.35 3.83
N ASP A 50 0.99 -15.64 3.51
CA ASP A 50 0.46 -16.69 4.39
C ASP A 50 1.36 -16.88 5.64
N THR A 51 2.63 -16.49 5.56
CA THR A 51 3.62 -16.73 6.61
C THR A 51 4.23 -15.46 7.21
N ALA A 52 4.25 -14.36 6.47
CA ALA A 52 4.88 -13.11 6.92
C ALA A 52 4.11 -11.88 6.41
N ARG A 53 4.01 -10.85 7.26
CA ARG A 53 3.42 -9.56 6.85
C ARG A 53 4.47 -8.49 6.55
N VAL A 54 5.73 -8.76 6.82
CA VAL A 54 6.84 -7.85 6.55
C VAL A 54 7.84 -8.59 5.69
N LEU A 55 8.15 -8.03 4.51
CA LEU A 55 9.10 -8.62 3.57
C LEU A 55 10.11 -7.55 3.16
N ARG A 56 11.38 -7.94 3.08
CA ARG A 56 12.46 -7.16 2.47
C ARG A 56 12.66 -7.64 1.04
N LEU A 57 13.27 -6.81 0.19
CA LEU A 57 13.67 -7.23 -1.16
C LEU A 57 14.47 -8.54 -1.14
N ASN A 58 15.44 -8.66 -0.21
CA ASN A 58 16.30 -9.84 -0.12
C ASN A 58 15.58 -11.09 0.40
N ASP A 59 14.34 -10.98 0.89
CA ASP A 59 13.51 -12.13 1.23
C ASP A 59 12.80 -12.72 -0.02
N VAL A 60 12.74 -11.98 -1.13
CA VAL A 60 12.00 -12.35 -2.35
C VAL A 60 12.87 -12.47 -3.60
N VAL A 61 13.98 -11.74 -3.68
CA VAL A 61 14.88 -11.73 -4.84
C VAL A 61 16.33 -11.68 -4.38
N THR A 62 17.24 -12.34 -5.12
CA THR A 62 18.67 -12.23 -4.79
C THR A 62 19.19 -10.83 -5.15
N GLU A 63 20.19 -10.35 -4.40
CA GLU A 63 20.80 -9.04 -4.66
C GLU A 63 21.29 -8.91 -6.11
N SER A 64 21.88 -9.97 -6.65
CA SER A 64 22.39 -10.00 -8.03
C SER A 64 21.28 -9.92 -9.08
N GLU A 65 20.12 -10.52 -8.84
CA GLU A 65 18.96 -10.41 -9.74
C GLU A 65 18.32 -9.03 -9.63
N TYR A 66 18.19 -8.50 -8.41
CA TYR A 66 17.67 -7.16 -8.17
C TYR A 66 18.54 -6.10 -8.85
N GLU A 67 19.86 -6.10 -8.65
CA GLU A 67 20.78 -5.11 -9.23
C GLU A 67 20.83 -5.17 -10.77
N ARG A 68 20.43 -6.30 -11.38
CA ARG A 68 20.31 -6.46 -12.84
C ARG A 68 18.95 -6.08 -13.40
N SER A 69 17.95 -5.82 -12.55
CA SER A 69 16.58 -5.54 -12.99
C SER A 69 16.42 -4.11 -13.53
N ALA A 70 15.49 -3.93 -14.46
CA ALA A 70 15.08 -2.60 -14.94
C ALA A 70 14.49 -1.77 -13.80
N PHE A 71 13.71 -2.40 -12.91
CA PHE A 71 13.18 -1.77 -11.70
C PHE A 71 14.29 -1.12 -10.86
N TYR A 72 15.41 -1.80 -10.67
CA TYR A 72 16.53 -1.21 -9.94
C TYR A 72 17.24 -0.11 -10.75
N GLN A 73 17.74 -0.47 -11.93
CA GLN A 73 18.66 0.40 -12.69
C GLN A 73 17.99 1.67 -13.20
N GLU A 74 16.71 1.59 -13.57
CA GLU A 74 15.99 2.69 -14.19
C GLU A 74 15.09 3.44 -13.20
N PHE A 75 14.53 2.74 -12.22
CA PHE A 75 13.60 3.34 -11.26
C PHE A 75 14.22 3.65 -9.89
N MET A 76 14.78 2.66 -9.19
CA MET A 76 15.24 2.82 -7.79
C MET A 76 16.57 3.59 -7.68
N GLU A 77 17.58 3.19 -8.44
CA GLU A 77 18.94 3.72 -8.35
C GLU A 77 19.02 5.22 -8.66
N PRO A 78 18.40 5.74 -9.74
CA PRO A 78 18.42 7.18 -10.04
C PRO A 78 17.76 8.04 -8.95
N LYS A 79 16.92 7.43 -8.09
CA LYS A 79 16.23 8.08 -6.97
C LYS A 79 17.01 7.92 -5.65
N GLY A 80 18.18 7.28 -5.70
CA GLY A 80 19.03 6.99 -4.55
C GLY A 80 18.42 5.98 -3.58
N ASN A 81 17.53 5.11 -4.08
CA ASN A 81 16.97 3.99 -3.34
C ASN A 81 17.74 2.71 -3.69
N TYR A 82 17.84 1.81 -2.71
CA TYR A 82 18.47 0.51 -2.88
C TYR A 82 17.72 -0.55 -2.08
N HIS A 83 17.50 -0.30 -0.79
CA HIS A 83 16.74 -1.23 0.05
C HIS A 83 15.25 -0.87 0.04
N GLU A 84 14.41 -1.89 0.10
CA GLU A 84 12.97 -1.75 0.29
C GLU A 84 12.44 -2.81 1.26
N MET A 85 11.46 -2.39 2.07
CA MET A 85 10.67 -3.23 2.95
C MET A 85 9.19 -2.96 2.70
N GLY A 86 8.43 -4.01 2.38
CA GLY A 86 6.98 -3.99 2.27
C GLY A 86 6.33 -4.50 3.55
N VAL A 87 5.36 -3.75 4.07
CA VAL A 87 4.50 -4.13 5.20
C VAL A 87 3.09 -4.33 4.67
N TYR A 88 2.57 -5.54 4.77
CA TYR A 88 1.29 -5.93 4.20
C TYR A 88 0.22 -5.97 5.28
N LEU A 89 -0.84 -5.19 5.06
CA LEU A 89 -1.94 -5.05 6.01
C LEU A 89 -3.00 -6.09 5.69
N VAL A 90 -2.89 -7.26 6.31
CA VAL A 90 -3.83 -8.38 6.12
C VAL A 90 -4.83 -8.43 7.28
N SER A 91 -6.12 -8.49 6.96
CA SER A 91 -7.21 -8.67 7.91
C SER A 91 -8.05 -9.88 7.52
N GLY A 92 -8.11 -10.91 8.37
CA GLY A 92 -8.63 -12.23 7.99
C GLY A 92 -7.81 -12.79 6.82
N ASN A 93 -8.47 -13.18 5.74
CA ASN A 93 -7.84 -13.67 4.50
C ASN A 93 -7.76 -12.59 3.41
N GLN A 94 -7.92 -11.32 3.76
CA GLN A 94 -7.94 -10.21 2.81
C GLN A 94 -6.77 -9.27 3.05
N LEU A 95 -5.98 -9.02 2.00
CA LEU A 95 -5.07 -7.90 1.96
C LEU A 95 -5.87 -6.61 1.76
N VAL A 96 -5.74 -5.66 2.69
CA VAL A 96 -6.49 -4.39 2.67
C VAL A 96 -5.62 -3.17 2.37
N GLY A 97 -4.30 -3.32 2.42
CA GLY A 97 -3.36 -2.26 2.12
C GLY A 97 -1.91 -2.70 2.30
N GLY A 98 -1.00 -1.78 2.07
CA GLY A 98 0.42 -1.99 2.32
C GLY A 98 1.16 -0.69 2.62
N ILE A 99 2.35 -0.81 3.19
CA ILE A 99 3.29 0.30 3.38
C ILE A 99 4.63 -0.14 2.84
N SER A 100 5.13 0.54 1.82
CA SER A 100 6.50 0.36 1.35
C SER A 100 7.40 1.40 2.00
N PHE A 101 8.56 0.96 2.47
CA PHE A 101 9.64 1.80 2.97
C PHE A 101 10.85 1.63 2.08
N THR A 102 11.45 2.73 1.60
CA THR A 102 12.66 2.69 0.80
C THR A 102 13.80 3.44 1.48
N ALA A 103 15.02 2.95 1.30
CA ALA A 103 16.24 3.52 1.84
C ALA A 103 17.38 3.45 0.81
N GLY A 104 18.42 4.27 1.01
CA GLY A 104 19.63 4.22 0.19
C GLY A 104 20.51 3.00 0.52
N ARG A 105 21.80 3.03 0.16
CA ARG A 105 22.72 1.87 0.31
C ARG A 105 22.92 1.38 1.75
N ARG A 106 22.78 2.24 2.77
CA ARG A 106 22.79 1.80 4.18
C ARG A 106 21.46 1.11 4.46
N ASN A 107 21.51 -0.15 4.90
CA ASN A 107 20.32 -0.94 5.16
C ASN A 107 19.75 -0.67 6.57
N PRO A 108 18.60 0.02 6.72
CA PRO A 108 17.97 0.16 8.01
C PRO A 108 17.11 -1.07 8.39
N PHE A 109 16.87 -2.00 7.46
CA PHE A 109 15.93 -3.11 7.62
C PHE A 109 16.60 -4.43 8.08
N GLU A 110 17.87 -4.39 8.49
CA GLU A 110 18.59 -5.57 9.02
C GLU A 110 18.26 -5.87 10.48
N ASN A 111 17.66 -4.90 11.19
CA ASN A 111 17.35 -5.08 12.59
C ASN A 111 16.03 -5.86 12.75
N GLU A 112 16.15 -7.14 13.07
CA GLU A 112 15.01 -8.05 13.29
C GLU A 112 14.01 -7.54 14.34
N MET A 113 14.48 -6.86 15.39
CA MET A 113 13.57 -6.28 16.40
C MET A 113 12.67 -5.19 15.80
N ILE A 114 13.17 -4.43 14.82
CA ILE A 114 12.35 -3.46 14.09
C ILE A 114 11.31 -4.19 13.24
N LEU A 115 11.70 -5.27 12.56
CA LEU A 115 10.77 -6.06 11.73
C LEU A 115 9.64 -6.67 12.56
N GLU A 116 9.97 -7.30 13.69
CA GLU A 116 8.99 -7.85 14.62
C GLU A 116 8.05 -6.76 15.16
N SER A 117 8.60 -5.60 15.54
CA SER A 117 7.80 -4.47 16.02
C SER A 117 6.84 -3.95 14.96
N VAL A 118 7.31 -3.81 13.72
CA VAL A 118 6.51 -3.37 12.58
C VAL A 118 5.44 -4.40 12.25
N GLU A 119 5.76 -5.69 12.32
CA GLU A 119 4.80 -6.77 12.08
C GLU A 119 3.66 -6.74 13.12
N VAL A 120 3.98 -6.58 14.40
CA VAL A 120 2.97 -6.44 15.46
C VAL A 120 2.09 -5.21 15.20
N ILE A 121 2.69 -4.07 14.85
CA ILE A 121 1.93 -2.85 14.53
C ILE A 121 1.04 -3.06 13.31
N SER A 122 1.53 -3.75 12.27
CA SER A 122 0.78 -4.02 11.04
C SER A 122 -0.55 -4.71 11.30
N TYR A 123 -0.61 -5.60 12.30
CA TYR A 123 -1.84 -6.30 12.69
C TYR A 123 -2.89 -5.34 13.26
N TYR A 124 -2.49 -4.45 14.15
CA TYR A 124 -3.43 -3.47 14.71
C TYR A 124 -3.91 -2.47 13.66
N VAL A 125 -2.99 -2.05 12.77
CA VAL A 125 -3.32 -1.16 11.65
C VAL A 125 -4.30 -1.84 10.69
N SER A 126 -4.05 -3.11 10.33
CA SER A 126 -4.92 -3.84 9.39
C SER A 126 -6.33 -4.03 9.94
N MET A 127 -6.48 -4.38 11.22
CA MET A 127 -7.80 -4.51 11.86
C MET A 127 -8.58 -3.19 11.87
N LYS A 128 -7.91 -2.08 12.22
CA LYS A 128 -8.55 -0.78 12.24
C LYS A 128 -8.91 -0.32 10.83
N LEU A 129 -7.99 -0.47 9.88
CA LEU A 129 -8.23 -0.14 8.49
C LEU A 129 -9.42 -0.92 7.93
N GLN A 130 -9.48 -2.24 8.14
CA GLN A 130 -10.60 -3.06 7.71
C GLN A 130 -11.94 -2.59 8.31
N THR A 131 -11.95 -2.17 9.58
CA THR A 131 -13.15 -1.61 10.23
C THR A 131 -13.59 -0.30 9.56
N PHE A 132 -12.65 0.56 9.17
CA PHE A 132 -12.96 1.77 8.41
C PHE A 132 -13.52 1.44 7.02
N LEU A 133 -12.86 0.53 6.30
CA LEU A 133 -13.27 0.13 4.95
C LEU A 133 -14.62 -0.60 4.89
N GLN A 134 -15.05 -1.24 5.99
CA GLN A 134 -16.41 -1.82 6.08
C GLN A 134 -17.50 -0.75 6.23
N ARG A 135 -17.17 0.40 6.84
CA ARG A 135 -18.11 1.51 7.03
C ARG A 135 -18.19 2.42 5.82
N ASP A 136 -17.07 2.55 5.12
CA ASP A 136 -16.91 3.38 3.93
C ASP A 136 -16.12 2.56 2.89
N PRO A 137 -16.80 1.67 2.14
CA PRO A 137 -16.16 0.82 1.14
C PRO A 137 -15.49 1.69 0.08
N LEU A 138 -14.30 1.27 -0.38
CA LEU A 138 -13.57 1.97 -1.43
C LEU A 138 -14.45 2.13 -2.68
N GLU A 139 -14.97 3.34 -2.90
CA GLU A 139 -15.54 3.73 -4.19
C GLU A 139 -14.36 3.90 -5.18
N ARG A 140 -13.94 2.76 -5.73
CA ARG A 140 -13.11 2.51 -6.94
C ARG A 140 -12.33 3.71 -7.48
N LEU A 141 -11.08 3.85 -7.06
CA LEU A 141 -10.06 4.62 -7.79
C LEU A 141 -8.88 3.69 -8.08
N GLU A 142 -8.94 3.04 -9.24
CA GLU A 142 -7.83 2.26 -9.77
C GLU A 142 -6.67 3.21 -10.10
N LEU A 143 -5.45 2.84 -9.69
CA LEU A 143 -4.24 3.48 -10.19
C LEU A 143 -4.12 3.14 -11.68
N THR A 144 -4.81 3.90 -12.51
CA THR A 144 -4.61 3.93 -13.96
C THR A 144 -3.58 5.03 -14.27
N PRO A 145 -2.86 4.95 -15.40
CA PRO A 145 -1.98 6.03 -15.85
C PRO A 145 -2.65 7.42 -15.89
N GLU A 146 -3.97 7.46 -16.01
CA GLU A 146 -4.77 8.68 -16.05
C GLU A 146 -4.95 9.33 -14.66
N TYR A 147 -4.80 8.57 -13.56
CA TYR A 147 -5.12 9.02 -12.21
C TYR A 147 -4.01 9.85 -11.53
N CYS A 148 -2.80 9.84 -12.07
CA CYS A 148 -1.63 10.48 -11.46
C CYS A 148 -1.47 11.98 -11.78
N THR A 149 -2.55 12.74 -11.98
CA THR A 149 -2.45 14.18 -12.30
C THR A 149 -2.91 15.13 -11.18
N HIS A 150 -3.32 14.62 -10.02
CA HIS A 150 -3.95 15.48 -8.99
C HIS A 150 -3.54 15.19 -7.54
N CYS A 151 -2.23 15.10 -7.26
CA CYS A 151 -1.74 15.31 -5.89
C CYS A 151 -1.83 16.80 -5.47
N ARG A 152 -3.05 17.28 -5.20
CA ARG A 152 -3.36 18.40 -4.30
C ARG A 152 -4.68 18.10 -3.59
N ARG A 153 -4.64 17.64 -2.33
CA ARG A 153 -5.85 17.40 -1.49
C ARG A 153 -6.69 18.68 -1.34
N PRO A 154 -8.01 18.62 -0.99
CA PRO A 154 -8.82 17.46 -0.56
C PRO A 154 -10.16 17.29 -1.31
N LEU A 155 -10.78 16.11 -1.22
CA LEU A 155 -12.25 16.00 -1.30
C LEU A 155 -12.81 15.35 -0.04
N ILE A 156 -13.01 16.18 0.98
CA ILE A 156 -14.15 16.05 1.88
C ILE A 156 -15.34 16.72 1.16
N ARG A 157 -16.29 15.92 0.66
CA ARG A 157 -17.72 16.20 0.35
C ARG A 157 -18.16 15.16 -0.71
N ASN A 158 -19.15 14.30 -0.51
CA ASN A 158 -20.44 14.52 0.14
C ASN A 158 -20.87 13.35 1.02
N ARG A 159 -21.32 13.69 2.24
CA ARG A 159 -22.39 12.93 2.90
C ARG A 159 -23.63 13.02 2.02
N THR A 160 -23.94 11.99 1.25
CA THR A 160 -25.33 11.75 0.90
C THR A 160 -25.93 10.99 2.08
N ARG A 161 -26.55 11.76 2.98
CA ARG A 161 -27.41 11.22 4.03
C ARG A 161 -28.48 10.39 3.31
N ALA A 162 -28.34 9.07 3.29
CA ALA A 162 -29.48 8.21 3.00
C ALA A 162 -30.56 8.61 4.00
N GLN A 163 -31.61 9.26 3.50
CA GLN A 163 -32.75 9.60 4.31
C GLN A 163 -33.30 8.27 4.83
N SER A 164 -33.21 8.10 6.14
CA SER A 164 -34.10 7.21 6.88
C SER A 164 -35.52 7.74 6.66
N THR A 165 -36.24 7.18 5.69
CA THR A 165 -37.70 7.24 5.73
C THR A 165 -38.15 6.23 6.78
N SER A 166 -38.16 6.69 8.03
CA SER A 166 -39.03 6.12 9.05
C SER A 166 -40.48 6.36 8.61
N SER A 167 -41.15 5.32 8.13
CA SER A 167 -42.60 5.34 7.93
C SER A 167 -43.23 4.19 8.71
N LEU A 168 -43.47 4.44 9.99
CA LEU A 168 -44.58 3.90 10.78
C LEU A 168 -44.95 5.00 11.80
N PRO A 169 -46.22 5.25 12.15
CA PRO A 169 -47.28 4.24 12.26
C PRO A 169 -48.66 4.67 11.72
N SER A 170 -49.54 3.69 11.48
CA SER A 170 -50.97 3.86 11.75
C SER A 170 -51.56 2.55 12.23
N LEU A 171 -51.62 2.43 13.56
CA LEU A 171 -52.61 1.60 14.24
C LEU A 171 -53.97 2.28 14.06
N SER A 172 -54.92 1.55 13.51
CA SER A 172 -56.34 1.81 13.71
C SER A 172 -57.00 0.47 14.00
N LEU A 173 -57.79 0.50 15.08
CA LEU A 173 -58.51 -0.58 15.76
C LEU A 173 -59.33 -1.49 14.83
#